data_AF-A0A6A7KEM9-F1
#
_entry.id   AF-A0A6A7KEM9-F1
#
_cell.length_a   1.000
_cell.length_b   1.000
_cell.length_c   1.000
_cell.angle_alpha   90.00
_cell.angle_beta   90.00
_cell.angle_gamma   90.00
#
_symmetry.space_group_name_H-M   'P 1'
#
loop_
_entity.id
_entity.type
_entity.pdbx_description
1 polymer ?
#
loop_
_entity_poly.entity_id
_entity_poly.type
_entity_poly.pdbx_seq_one_letter_code
_entity_poly.pdbx_strand_id
1 'polypeptide(L)'
;MKREDVLLTLSLLLVLEGYLGDNLAPAILGFGIAVYLFMVRLGVEFSIAGERALRENRLEEGKEGEVELTLENKGRDVVVRILELAEDFEVLGNLSFPLKEDEVKKVSYALKPKQRGEFLVKPVKVLAEDIRGLYFEEFELGKEERVYVYPSVDSIKEAARADYNIRLAELYKKSQFVGTEGLEIKDLREYQHGDDFKRIDWKASMRLGELIIREMLKESDADVYIFVDNTSEMKKGIKKAKIDYASTLALQLAANLIKSYRVGMVIYDEEKADFVKASKSMAQLEVMRRKLNLRWKRGEMSLKFRLEVRIGERARRFLNTVLPLKKGKRGSKGVFEGLSLIKQPSFLIFISDLSNPSDLYRAIAQAKWNHRVLLLSPNPILFYGGELDRESLVRLYRAYLEREKLLKKFNALVPTIDLGPSDYIREIAKVV
;
A
#
# COMPACT_ATOMS: atom_id res chain seq x y z
N MET A 1 -36.17 1.36 27.48
CA MET A 1 -37.07 2.18 28.32
C MET A 1 -36.20 3.04 29.19
N LYS A 2 -36.52 4.33 29.32
CA LYS A 2 -35.76 5.20 30.20
C LYS A 2 -36.06 4.82 31.67
N ARG A 3 -35.11 5.06 32.58
CA ARG A 3 -35.31 4.77 34.01
C ARG A 3 -36.49 5.58 34.58
N GLU A 4 -36.67 6.82 34.11
CA GLU A 4 -37.84 7.64 34.41
C GLU A 4 -39.16 6.95 34.02
N ASP A 5 -39.25 6.35 32.83
CA ASP A 5 -40.48 5.72 32.34
C ASP A 5 -40.88 4.54 33.24
N VAL A 6 -39.88 3.74 33.67
CA VAL A 6 -40.10 2.60 34.56
C VAL A 6 -40.61 3.07 35.92
N LEU A 7 -40.01 4.11 36.49
CA LEU A 7 -40.40 4.66 37.79
C LEU A 7 -41.76 5.38 37.73
N LEU A 8 -42.06 6.07 36.63
CA LEU A 8 -43.38 6.66 36.39
C LEU A 8 -44.46 5.58 36.21
N THR A 9 -44.15 4.51 35.47
CA THR A 9 -45.09 3.39 35.29
C THR A 9 -45.33 2.68 36.62
N LEU A 10 -44.28 2.44 37.41
CA LEU A 10 -44.39 1.87 38.75
C LEU A 10 -45.21 2.77 39.68
N SER A 11 -44.94 4.09 39.66
CA SER A 11 -45.71 5.08 40.40
C SER A 11 -47.20 5.01 40.04
N LEU A 12 -47.52 4.96 38.74
CA LEU A 12 -48.90 4.86 38.25
C LEU A 12 -49.57 3.54 38.68
N LEU A 13 -48.86 2.42 38.58
CA LEU A 13 -49.37 1.10 38.98
C LEU A 13 -49.64 1.03 40.49
N LEU A 14 -48.76 1.59 41.31
CA LEU A 14 -48.93 1.64 42.77
C LEU A 14 -50.12 2.53 43.17
N VAL A 15 -50.32 3.65 42.47
CA VAL A 15 -51.51 4.50 42.66
C VAL A 15 -52.78 3.75 42.27
N LEU A 16 -52.77 3.03 41.14
CA LEU A 16 -53.92 2.27 40.66
C LEU A 16 -54.24 1.08 41.58
N GLU A 17 -53.23 0.35 42.04
CA GLU A 17 -53.38 -0.75 43.01
C GLU A 17 -53.97 -0.24 44.31
N GLY A 18 -53.44 0.87 44.85
CA GLY A 18 -53.98 1.45 46.08
C GLY A 18 -55.43 1.92 45.95
N TYR A 19 -55.80 2.44 44.77
CA TYR A 19 -57.18 2.82 44.47
C TYR A 19 -58.11 1.61 44.35
N LEU A 20 -57.70 0.56 43.63
CA LEU A 20 -58.52 -0.64 43.41
C LEU A 20 -58.61 -1.56 44.64
N GLY A 21 -57.55 -1.62 45.44
CA GLY A 21 -57.43 -2.46 46.62
C GLY A 21 -57.90 -1.79 47.92
N ASP A 22 -58.44 -0.57 47.85
CA ASP A 22 -58.85 0.26 49.00
C ASP A 22 -57.75 0.36 50.08
N ASN A 23 -56.50 0.48 49.64
CA ASN A 23 -55.31 0.54 50.49
C ASN A 23 -54.49 1.78 50.17
N LEU A 24 -54.42 2.69 51.15
CA LEU A 24 -53.72 3.98 51.00
C LEU A 24 -52.20 3.83 50.91
N ALA A 25 -51.60 2.76 51.44
CA ALA A 25 -50.14 2.62 51.50
C ALA A 25 -49.47 2.59 50.11
N PRO A 26 -49.88 1.74 49.16
CA PRO A 26 -49.31 1.75 47.80
C PRO A 26 -49.61 3.07 47.06
N ALA A 27 -50.77 3.68 47.26
CA ALA A 27 -51.09 4.97 46.64
C ALA A 27 -50.18 6.11 47.11
N ILE A 28 -49.89 6.19 48.41
CA ILE A 28 -48.97 7.19 48.98
C ILE A 28 -47.54 6.98 48.46
N LEU A 29 -47.08 5.72 48.40
CA LEU A 29 -45.77 5.40 47.84
C LEU A 29 -45.67 5.81 46.36
N GLY A 30 -46.68 5.46 45.56
CA GLY A 30 -46.73 5.83 44.15
C GLY A 30 -46.70 7.34 43.95
N PHE A 31 -47.51 8.10 44.70
CA PHE A 31 -47.51 9.57 44.65
C PHE A 31 -46.16 10.17 45.11
N GLY A 32 -45.56 9.62 46.16
CA GLY A 32 -44.25 10.05 46.64
C GLY A 32 -43.16 9.88 45.58
N ILE A 33 -43.16 8.77 44.84
CA ILE A 33 -42.25 8.55 43.71
C ILE A 33 -42.47 9.60 42.62
N ALA A 34 -43.72 9.92 42.27
CA ALA A 34 -44.01 10.94 41.26
C ALA A 34 -43.52 12.34 41.68
N VAL A 35 -43.78 12.75 42.93
CA VAL A 35 -43.31 14.04 43.47
C VAL A 35 -41.78 14.09 43.49
N TYR A 36 -41.12 12.99 43.89
CA TYR A 36 -39.66 12.91 43.87
C TYR A 36 -39.10 13.09 42.46
N LEU A 37 -39.62 12.38 41.46
CA LEU A 37 -39.20 12.53 40.07
C LEU A 37 -39.41 13.96 39.57
N PHE A 38 -40.56 14.56 39.87
CA PHE A 38 -40.84 15.95 39.52
C PHE A 38 -39.85 16.94 40.16
N MET A 39 -39.55 16.77 41.44
CA MET A 39 -38.55 17.59 42.14
C MET A 39 -37.15 17.44 41.52
N VAL A 40 -36.75 16.22 41.15
CA VAL A 40 -35.48 15.99 40.46
C VAL A 40 -35.47 16.68 39.10
N ARG A 41 -36.55 16.58 38.31
CA ARG A 41 -36.64 17.21 36.98
C ARG A 41 -36.46 18.73 37.03
N LEU A 42 -37.02 19.40 38.04
CA LEU A 42 -36.86 20.86 38.22
C LEU A 42 -35.40 21.28 38.47
N GLY A 43 -34.58 20.38 39.00
CA GLY A 43 -33.16 20.62 39.27
C GLY A 43 -32.22 20.19 38.15
N VAL A 44 -32.74 19.73 37.01
CA VAL A 44 -31.94 19.21 35.88
C VAL A 44 -32.05 20.16 34.70
N GLU A 45 -30.90 20.69 34.29
CA GLU A 45 -30.75 21.48 33.07
C GLU A 45 -29.52 20.98 32.32
N PHE A 46 -29.71 20.47 31.11
CA PHE A 46 -28.64 19.95 30.27
C PHE A 46 -28.29 21.00 29.22
N SER A 47 -27.05 21.46 29.21
CA SER A 47 -26.54 22.32 28.15
C SER A 47 -25.06 22.06 27.94
N ILE A 48 -24.74 21.13 27.04
CA ILE A 48 -23.37 20.80 26.68
C ILE A 48 -23.05 21.40 25.32
N ALA A 49 -21.98 22.20 25.28
CA ALA A 49 -21.36 22.68 24.05
C ALA A 49 -19.96 22.10 23.92
N GLY A 50 -19.46 21.96 22.70
CA GLY A 50 -18.13 21.41 22.51
C GLY A 50 -17.75 21.22 21.06
N GLU A 51 -16.45 21.04 20.86
CA GLU A 51 -15.86 20.75 19.57
C GLU A 51 -14.95 19.52 19.68
N ARG A 52 -15.04 18.67 18.65
CA ARG A 52 -14.12 17.56 18.44
C ARG A 52 -13.03 18.01 17.48
N ALA A 53 -11.78 17.77 17.85
CA ALA A 53 -10.63 17.92 16.98
C ALA A 53 -9.92 16.56 16.85
N LEU A 54 -9.79 16.06 15.63
CA LEU A 54 -8.85 14.98 15.35
C LEU A 54 -7.45 15.56 15.27
N ARG A 55 -6.48 15.03 16.03
CA ARG A 55 -5.08 15.46 15.91
C ARG A 55 -4.53 15.18 14.52
N GLU A 56 -4.95 14.07 13.93
CA GLU A 56 -4.53 13.63 12.60
C GLU A 56 -5.75 13.16 11.79
N ASN A 57 -5.90 13.69 10.58
CA ASN A 57 -6.91 13.23 9.61
C ASN A 57 -6.42 12.07 8.72
N ARG A 58 -5.27 11.51 9.07
CA ARG A 58 -4.56 10.44 8.37
C ARG A 58 -4.15 9.39 9.37
N LEU A 59 -4.89 8.29 9.41
CA LEU A 59 -4.65 7.18 10.35
C LEU A 59 -4.06 5.99 9.61
N GLU A 60 -3.44 5.07 10.34
CA GLU A 60 -3.03 3.77 9.81
C GLU A 60 -3.99 2.69 10.33
N GLU A 61 -4.31 1.73 9.47
CA GLU A 61 -5.12 0.56 9.78
C GLU A 61 -4.55 -0.18 11.00
N GLY A 62 -5.39 -0.39 12.01
CA GLY A 62 -4.98 -1.05 13.25
C GLY A 62 -4.09 -0.22 14.19
N LYS A 63 -3.72 1.02 13.86
CA LYS A 63 -3.08 1.95 14.79
C LYS A 63 -4.10 2.92 15.39
N GLU A 64 -3.84 3.35 16.62
CA GLU A 64 -4.67 4.29 17.35
C GLU A 64 -4.45 5.72 16.84
N GLY A 65 -5.55 6.39 16.49
CA GLY A 65 -5.59 7.83 16.24
C GLY A 65 -6.13 8.58 17.44
N GLU A 66 -5.41 9.61 17.90
CA GLU A 66 -5.83 10.41 19.05
C GLU A 66 -6.88 11.45 18.64
N VAL A 67 -7.97 11.49 19.40
CA VAL A 67 -9.06 12.46 19.27
C VAL A 67 -9.14 13.28 20.54
N GLU A 68 -9.15 14.60 20.39
CA GLU A 68 -9.36 15.54 21.49
C GLU A 68 -10.79 16.09 21.42
N LEU A 69 -11.51 15.97 22.52
CA LEU A 69 -12.84 16.53 22.70
C LEU A 69 -12.79 17.62 23.77
N THR A 70 -13.18 18.84 23.39
CA THR A 70 -13.34 19.94 24.34
C THR A 70 -14.82 20.13 24.62
N LEU A 71 -15.21 20.02 25.88
CA LEU A 71 -16.57 20.13 26.37
C LEU A 71 -16.70 21.30 27.34
N GLU A 72 -17.80 22.02 27.23
CA GLU A 72 -18.22 23.09 28.12
C GLU A 72 -19.63 22.77 28.59
N ASN A 73 -19.83 22.75 29.91
CA ASN A 73 -21.15 22.60 30.50
C ASN A 73 -21.70 23.95 30.94
N LYS A 74 -22.83 24.36 30.38
CA LYS A 74 -23.59 25.57 30.76
C LYS A 74 -24.87 25.25 31.52
N GLY A 75 -25.08 23.97 31.83
CA GLY A 75 -26.17 23.50 32.67
C GLY A 75 -25.67 23.10 34.06
N ARG A 76 -26.41 22.20 34.71
CA ARG A 76 -26.06 21.67 36.05
C ARG A 76 -25.00 20.58 35.97
N ASP A 77 -24.50 20.13 37.13
CA ASP A 77 -23.58 19.00 37.24
C ASP A 77 -24.12 17.73 36.54
N VAL A 78 -23.32 17.16 35.65
CA VAL A 78 -23.68 15.98 34.84
C VAL A 78 -22.56 14.96 34.79
N VAL A 79 -22.93 13.72 34.49
CA VAL A 79 -22.00 12.68 34.05
C VAL A 79 -22.15 12.54 32.54
N VAL A 80 -21.07 12.82 31.82
CA VAL A 80 -21.04 12.72 30.36
C VAL A 80 -20.54 11.34 29.98
N ARG A 81 -21.24 10.68 29.04
CA ARG A 81 -20.81 9.44 28.38
C ARG A 81 -20.69 9.65 26.88
N ILE A 82 -19.54 9.32 26.31
CA ILE A 82 -19.31 9.37 24.87
C ILE A 82 -19.94 8.13 24.23
N LEU A 83 -20.91 8.34 23.33
CA LEU A 83 -21.64 7.31 22.58
C LEU A 83 -21.18 7.27 21.11
N GLU A 84 -19.88 7.30 20.89
CA GLU A 84 -19.32 7.25 19.53
C GLU A 84 -19.55 5.85 18.92
N LEU A 85 -20.57 5.74 18.06
CA LEU A 85 -20.87 4.57 17.27
C LEU A 85 -20.22 4.71 15.90
N ALA A 86 -18.97 4.33 15.80
CA ALA A 86 -18.25 4.29 14.55
C ALA A 86 -18.13 2.83 14.11
N GLU A 87 -19.01 2.36 13.22
CA GLU A 87 -19.01 0.96 12.75
C GLU A 87 -17.61 0.52 12.25
N ASP A 88 -16.94 1.44 11.55
CA ASP A 88 -15.61 1.30 10.96
C ASP A 88 -14.44 1.45 11.95
N PHE A 89 -14.69 1.91 13.18
CA PHE A 89 -13.65 2.19 14.16
C PHE A 89 -13.91 1.45 15.48
N GLU A 90 -12.84 1.15 16.18
CA GLU A 90 -12.85 0.71 17.58
C GLU A 90 -12.52 1.92 18.45
N VAL A 91 -13.41 2.26 19.38
CA VAL A 91 -13.25 3.42 20.26
C VAL A 91 -12.61 2.96 21.56
N LEU A 92 -11.46 3.52 21.91
CA LEU A 92 -10.65 3.14 23.06
C LEU A 92 -10.46 4.34 24.00
N GLY A 93 -10.53 4.11 25.31
CA GLY A 93 -10.30 5.13 26.34
C GLY A 93 -11.40 5.19 27.39
N ASN A 94 -11.28 6.16 28.30
CA ASN A 94 -12.31 6.40 29.30
C ASN A 94 -13.43 7.26 28.70
N LEU A 95 -14.58 6.63 28.44
CA LEU A 95 -15.71 7.27 27.76
C LEU A 95 -16.73 7.88 28.72
N SER A 96 -16.46 7.89 30.02
CA SER A 96 -17.38 8.43 31.03
C SER A 96 -16.65 9.28 32.06
N PHE A 97 -17.14 10.49 32.31
CA PHE A 97 -16.55 11.40 33.29
C PHE A 97 -17.57 12.41 33.83
N PRO A 98 -17.39 12.89 35.06
CA PRO A 98 -18.17 14.01 35.58
C PRO A 98 -17.73 15.32 34.92
N LEU A 99 -18.71 16.20 34.69
CA LEU A 99 -18.53 17.56 34.20
C LEU A 99 -19.43 18.49 35.03
N LYS A 100 -18.81 19.38 35.81
CA LYS A 100 -19.52 20.29 36.70
C LYS A 100 -20.15 21.46 35.96
N GLU A 101 -21.07 22.15 36.62
CA GLU A 101 -21.60 23.45 36.19
C GLU A 101 -20.44 24.42 35.89
N ASP A 102 -20.50 25.07 34.72
CA ASP A 102 -19.50 25.98 34.17
C ASP A 102 -18.08 25.38 33.96
N GLU A 103 -17.91 24.05 34.02
CA GLU A 103 -16.62 23.40 33.78
C GLU A 103 -16.34 23.26 32.27
N VAL A 104 -15.14 23.69 31.87
CA VAL A 104 -14.55 23.36 30.56
C VAL A 104 -13.54 22.24 30.72
N LYS A 105 -13.73 21.14 30.02
CA LYS A 105 -12.91 19.93 30.15
C LYS A 105 -12.43 19.43 28.80
N LYS A 106 -11.14 19.08 28.74
CA LYS A 106 -10.53 18.41 27.59
C LYS A 106 -10.37 16.94 27.89
N VAL A 107 -10.89 16.09 27.02
CA VAL A 107 -10.80 14.64 27.14
C VAL A 107 -10.21 14.09 25.85
N SER A 108 -9.21 13.21 25.98
CA SER A 108 -8.67 12.47 24.86
C SER A 108 -9.16 11.02 24.86
N TYR A 109 -9.48 10.52 23.67
CA TYR A 109 -9.79 9.12 23.42
C TYR A 109 -9.21 8.71 22.07
N ALA A 110 -9.11 7.41 21.83
CA ALA A 110 -8.51 6.88 20.62
C ALA A 110 -9.57 6.26 19.70
N LEU A 111 -9.43 6.53 18.40
CA LEU A 111 -10.14 5.83 17.33
C LEU A 111 -9.15 4.92 16.61
N LYS A 112 -9.41 3.62 16.64
CA LYS A 112 -8.60 2.62 15.93
C LYS A 112 -9.38 2.11 14.72
N PRO A 113 -8.91 2.36 13.48
CA PRO A 113 -9.62 1.93 12.29
C PRO A 113 -9.60 0.40 12.14
N LYS A 114 -10.75 -0.21 11.86
CA LYS A 114 -10.87 -1.66 11.61
C LYS A 114 -10.53 -2.04 10.17
N GLN A 115 -10.71 -1.12 9.24
CA GLN A 115 -10.50 -1.33 7.81
C GLN A 115 -9.94 -0.07 7.13
N ARG A 116 -9.22 -0.26 6.01
CA ARG A 116 -8.68 0.85 5.19
C ARG A 116 -9.76 1.51 4.33
N GLY A 117 -9.64 2.82 4.12
CA GLY A 117 -10.62 3.55 3.34
C GLY A 117 -10.62 5.07 3.57
N GLU A 118 -11.53 5.74 2.88
CA GLU A 118 -11.94 7.11 3.21
C GLU A 118 -13.22 6.97 4.03
N PHE A 119 -13.20 7.48 5.26
CA PHE A 119 -14.33 7.40 6.18
C PHE A 119 -14.82 8.81 6.51
N LEU A 120 -16.13 8.94 6.61
CA LEU A 120 -16.78 10.15 7.09
C LEU A 120 -17.05 9.98 8.59
N VAL A 121 -16.29 10.68 9.41
CA VAL A 121 -16.48 10.65 10.86
C VAL A 121 -17.53 11.71 11.21
N LYS A 122 -18.73 11.24 11.56
CA LYS A 122 -19.88 12.07 11.97
C LYS A 122 -19.59 12.85 13.26
N PRO A 123 -20.41 13.87 13.60
CA PRO A 123 -20.32 14.53 14.91
C PRO A 123 -20.38 13.50 16.04
N VAL A 124 -19.60 13.74 17.10
CA VAL A 124 -19.57 12.81 18.23
C VAL A 124 -20.88 12.93 19.01
N LYS A 125 -21.49 11.79 19.31
CA LYS A 125 -22.66 11.71 20.19
C LYS A 125 -22.20 11.62 21.62
N VAL A 126 -22.70 12.50 22.47
CA VAL A 126 -22.49 12.44 23.91
C VAL A 126 -23.84 12.39 24.63
N LEU A 127 -23.89 11.60 25.68
CA LEU A 127 -25.03 11.46 26.57
C LEU A 127 -24.70 12.18 27.87
N ALA A 128 -25.47 13.20 28.20
CA ALA A 128 -25.42 13.85 29.51
C ALA A 128 -26.43 13.16 30.43
N GLU A 129 -25.98 12.56 31.53
CA GLU A 129 -26.84 12.00 32.57
C GLU A 129 -26.78 12.91 33.80
N ASP A 130 -27.91 13.13 34.49
CA ASP A 130 -27.88 13.80 35.78
C ASP A 130 -27.11 12.93 36.81
N ILE A 131 -26.64 13.54 37.90
CA ILE A 131 -25.87 12.82 38.93
C ILE A 131 -26.61 11.61 39.54
N ARG A 132 -27.93 11.54 39.44
CA ARG A 132 -28.75 10.41 39.91
C ARG A 132 -29.01 9.36 38.82
N GLY A 133 -28.66 9.67 37.56
CA GLY A 133 -28.84 8.80 36.41
C GLY A 133 -30.31 8.49 36.11
N LEU A 134 -31.20 9.44 36.38
CA LEU A 134 -32.65 9.38 36.14
C LEU A 134 -33.01 10.02 34.80
N TYR A 135 -32.44 11.20 34.54
CA TYR A 135 -32.66 11.98 33.33
C TYR A 135 -31.40 11.98 32.48
N PHE A 136 -31.58 11.98 31.17
CA PHE A 136 -30.49 12.11 30.23
C PHE A 136 -30.90 12.87 28.98
N GLU A 137 -29.92 13.46 28.31
CA GLU A 137 -30.09 14.13 27.02
C GLU A 137 -28.89 13.84 26.12
N GLU A 138 -29.16 13.68 24.82
CA GLU A 138 -28.13 13.41 23.81
C GLU A 138 -27.75 14.71 23.09
N PHE A 139 -26.45 14.94 22.94
CA PHE A 139 -25.89 16.07 22.20
C PHE A 139 -24.98 15.56 21.08
N GLU A 140 -25.05 16.22 19.92
CA GLU A 140 -24.14 15.99 18.80
C GLU A 140 -23.13 17.15 18.75
N LEU A 141 -21.84 16.82 18.85
CA LEU A 141 -20.78 17.82 18.97
C LEU A 141 -19.76 17.71 17.85
N GLY A 142 -19.28 18.87 17.39
CA GLY A 142 -18.33 18.98 16.29
C GLY A 142 -18.97 18.91 14.90
N LYS A 143 -18.15 18.60 13.90
CA LYS A 143 -18.52 18.60 12.48
C LYS A 143 -18.18 17.26 11.85
N GLU A 144 -18.83 16.99 10.72
CA GLU A 144 -18.42 15.89 9.86
C GLU A 144 -17.02 16.15 9.31
N GLU A 145 -16.11 15.20 9.53
CA GLU A 145 -14.74 15.28 9.07
C GLU A 145 -14.33 14.03 8.30
N ARG A 146 -13.55 14.21 7.24
CA ARG A 146 -13.06 13.10 6.41
C ARG A 146 -11.73 12.61 6.94
N VAL A 147 -11.67 11.31 7.22
CA VAL A 147 -10.46 10.64 7.72
C VAL A 147 -9.99 9.63 6.69
N TYR A 148 -8.70 9.67 6.38
CA TYR A 148 -8.06 8.74 5.46
C TYR A 148 -7.31 7.68 6.26
N VAL A 149 -7.70 6.42 6.11
CA VAL A 149 -7.03 5.29 6.76
C VAL A 149 -6.16 4.58 5.75
N TYR A 150 -4.85 4.66 5.95
CA TYR A 150 -3.84 4.00 5.16
C TYR A 150 -3.61 2.56 5.65
N PRO A 151 -3.28 1.61 4.77
CA PRO A 151 -2.88 0.28 5.19
C PRO A 151 -1.61 0.32 6.06
N SER A 152 -1.60 -0.45 7.15
CA SER A 152 -0.43 -0.59 8.02
C SER A 152 0.76 -1.15 7.25
N VAL A 153 1.95 -0.61 7.53
CA VAL A 153 3.22 -1.07 6.95
C VAL A 153 3.44 -2.58 7.19
N ASP A 154 2.81 -3.16 8.21
CA ASP A 154 2.92 -4.59 8.52
C ASP A 154 1.89 -5.47 7.80
N SER A 155 0.68 -4.99 7.52
CA SER A 155 -0.29 -5.69 6.65
C SER A 155 0.15 -5.69 5.18
N ILE A 156 0.83 -4.63 4.74
CA ILE A 156 1.51 -4.56 3.44
C ILE A 156 2.69 -5.55 3.39
N LYS A 157 3.45 -5.71 4.49
CA LYS A 157 4.54 -6.70 4.57
C LYS A 157 4.04 -8.13 4.60
N GLU A 158 2.95 -8.46 5.28
CA GLU A 158 2.43 -9.84 5.36
C GLU A 158 1.79 -10.32 4.07
N ALA A 159 0.95 -9.47 3.44
CA ALA A 159 0.40 -9.74 2.12
C ALA A 159 1.49 -9.84 1.04
N ALA A 160 2.56 -9.03 1.16
CA ALA A 160 3.73 -9.13 0.29
C ALA A 160 4.63 -10.32 0.62
N ARG A 161 4.68 -10.85 1.85
CA ARG A 161 5.58 -11.94 2.25
C ARG A 161 5.05 -13.33 1.92
N ALA A 162 3.75 -13.58 2.06
CA ALA A 162 3.20 -14.92 1.92
C ALA A 162 3.33 -15.49 0.49
N ASP A 163 3.03 -14.67 -0.53
CA ASP A 163 3.07 -15.09 -1.93
C ASP A 163 4.48 -14.92 -2.56
N TYR A 164 5.20 -13.88 -2.14
CA TYR A 164 6.57 -13.60 -2.62
C TYR A 164 7.56 -14.65 -2.12
N ASN A 165 7.55 -15.02 -0.84
CA ASN A 165 8.54 -15.95 -0.30
C ASN A 165 8.40 -17.36 -0.89
N ILE A 166 7.17 -17.81 -1.17
CA ILE A 166 6.92 -19.13 -1.78
C ILE A 166 7.43 -19.16 -3.23
N ARG A 167 7.13 -18.12 -4.02
CA ARG A 167 7.55 -18.04 -5.44
C ARG A 167 9.04 -17.73 -5.62
N LEU A 168 9.61 -16.87 -4.78
CA LEU A 168 11.06 -16.62 -4.77
C LEU A 168 11.81 -17.87 -4.31
N ALA A 169 11.34 -18.59 -3.29
CA ALA A 169 11.94 -19.86 -2.86
C ALA A 169 11.85 -20.97 -3.93
N GLU A 170 10.75 -21.05 -4.67
CA GLU A 170 10.65 -21.94 -5.84
C GLU A 170 11.62 -21.56 -6.96
N LEU A 171 11.81 -20.26 -7.23
CA LEU A 171 12.80 -19.77 -8.19
C LEU A 171 14.24 -20.00 -7.70
N TYR A 172 14.55 -19.76 -6.43
CA TYR A 172 15.85 -20.11 -5.83
C TYR A 172 16.13 -21.62 -5.92
N LYS A 173 15.09 -22.47 -5.88
CA LYS A 173 15.21 -23.92 -6.08
C LYS A 173 15.33 -24.34 -7.54
N LYS A 174 14.64 -23.68 -8.48
CA LYS A 174 14.61 -24.05 -9.92
C LYS A 174 15.67 -23.40 -10.78
N SER A 175 16.20 -22.26 -10.35
CA SER A 175 17.14 -21.47 -11.14
C SER A 175 18.41 -21.26 -10.34
N GLN A 176 19.54 -21.50 -10.98
CA GLN A 176 20.90 -21.26 -10.51
C GLN A 176 21.15 -19.75 -10.29
N PHE A 177 20.32 -19.06 -9.49
CA PHE A 177 20.42 -17.62 -9.24
C PHE A 177 21.59 -17.26 -8.33
N VAL A 178 22.23 -18.26 -7.72
CA VAL A 178 23.47 -18.14 -6.95
C VAL A 178 24.27 -19.40 -7.21
N GLY A 179 25.36 -19.30 -7.97
CA GLY A 179 26.26 -20.42 -8.19
C GLY A 179 26.03 -21.18 -9.49
N THR A 180 26.53 -20.61 -10.58
CA THR A 180 27.31 -21.37 -11.58
C THR A 180 28.06 -20.35 -12.42
N GLU A 181 29.37 -20.27 -12.15
CA GLU A 181 30.42 -19.61 -12.94
C GLU A 181 30.10 -18.18 -13.43
N GLY A 182 30.77 -17.18 -12.85
CA GLY A 182 30.72 -15.80 -13.35
C GLY A 182 30.93 -15.81 -14.87
N LEU A 183 29.98 -15.27 -15.63
CA LEU A 183 29.90 -15.46 -17.08
C LEU A 183 30.78 -14.46 -17.87
N GLU A 184 31.41 -13.49 -17.20
CA GLU A 184 32.15 -12.42 -17.87
C GLU A 184 33.55 -12.18 -17.28
N ILE A 185 34.51 -11.92 -18.19
CA ILE A 185 35.93 -11.70 -17.89
C ILE A 185 36.07 -10.32 -17.24
N LYS A 186 36.46 -10.31 -15.96
CA LYS A 186 36.86 -9.13 -15.19
C LYS A 186 38.20 -8.59 -15.67
N ASP A 187 39.18 -9.49 -15.82
CA ASP A 187 40.54 -9.15 -16.18
C ASP A 187 41.28 -10.37 -16.75
N LEU A 188 42.43 -10.13 -17.37
CA LEU A 188 43.39 -11.15 -17.77
C LEU A 188 44.59 -11.08 -16.82
N ARG A 189 44.90 -12.20 -16.17
CA ARG A 189 46.08 -12.28 -15.31
C ARG A 189 46.90 -13.52 -15.59
N GLU A 190 48.16 -13.50 -15.19
CA GLU A 190 49.00 -14.69 -15.18
C GLU A 190 48.40 -15.79 -14.30
N TYR A 191 48.53 -17.03 -14.78
CA TYR A 191 48.13 -18.25 -14.09
C TYR A 191 48.89 -18.39 -12.77
N GLN A 192 48.17 -18.71 -11.70
CA GLN A 192 48.74 -19.10 -10.42
C GLN A 192 48.39 -20.55 -10.10
N HIS A 193 49.25 -21.20 -9.32
CA HIS A 193 49.04 -22.59 -8.94
C HIS A 193 47.74 -22.76 -8.14
N GLY A 194 46.82 -23.57 -8.65
CA GLY A 194 45.47 -23.75 -8.08
C GLY A 194 44.33 -23.13 -8.91
N ASP A 195 44.66 -22.38 -9.96
CA ASP A 195 43.66 -21.86 -10.89
C ASP A 195 43.05 -22.97 -11.77
N ASP A 196 41.76 -22.82 -12.09
CA ASP A 196 41.05 -23.76 -12.95
C ASP A 196 41.53 -23.64 -14.41
N PHE A 197 42.12 -24.72 -14.93
CA PHE A 197 42.61 -24.82 -16.30
C PHE A 197 41.54 -24.52 -17.37
N LYS A 198 40.25 -24.71 -17.06
CA LYS A 198 39.16 -24.36 -17.99
C LYS A 198 39.06 -22.86 -18.28
N ARG A 199 39.65 -22.02 -17.42
CA ARG A 199 39.60 -20.56 -17.53
C ARG A 199 40.79 -19.97 -18.30
N ILE A 200 41.70 -20.81 -18.79
CA ILE A 200 42.84 -20.36 -19.60
C ILE A 200 42.34 -19.73 -20.90
N ASP A 201 42.83 -18.54 -21.21
CA ASP A 201 42.70 -17.94 -22.54
C ASP A 201 43.89 -18.38 -23.40
N TRP A 202 43.68 -19.44 -24.17
CA TRP A 202 44.74 -20.00 -25.03
C TRP A 202 45.24 -18.99 -26.06
N LYS A 203 44.39 -18.08 -26.55
CA LYS A 203 44.77 -17.09 -27.56
C LYS A 203 45.65 -15.99 -26.99
N ALA A 204 45.34 -15.50 -25.79
CA ALA A 204 46.18 -14.55 -25.07
C ALA A 204 47.50 -15.22 -24.65
N SER A 205 47.44 -16.45 -24.14
CA SER A 205 48.61 -17.20 -23.69
C SER A 205 49.61 -17.44 -24.81
N MET A 206 49.14 -17.80 -26.01
CA MET A 206 49.99 -17.98 -27.19
C MET A 206 50.68 -16.70 -27.66
N ARG A 207 50.09 -15.52 -27.42
CA ARG A 207 50.65 -14.23 -27.85
C ARG A 207 51.67 -13.70 -26.86
N LEU A 208 51.46 -13.94 -25.57
CA LEU A 208 52.29 -13.41 -24.49
C LEU A 208 53.39 -14.38 -24.05
N GLY A 209 53.29 -15.67 -24.42
CA GLY A 209 54.30 -16.69 -24.09
C GLY A 209 54.18 -17.24 -22.66
N GLU A 210 53.14 -16.84 -21.94
CA GLU A 210 52.84 -17.22 -20.55
C GLU A 210 51.37 -17.64 -20.42
N LEU A 211 51.03 -18.46 -19.42
CA LEU A 211 49.66 -18.92 -19.22
C LEU A 211 48.80 -17.78 -18.65
N ILE A 212 47.79 -17.36 -19.40
CA ILE A 212 46.87 -16.29 -19.03
C ILE A 212 45.51 -16.90 -18.64
N ILE A 213 45.03 -16.54 -17.46
CA ILE A 213 43.73 -16.90 -16.91
C ILE A 213 42.74 -15.76 -17.12
N ARG A 214 41.52 -16.12 -17.54
CA ARG A 214 40.35 -15.23 -17.51
C ARG A 214 39.85 -15.16 -16.07
N GLU A 215 40.12 -14.05 -15.41
CA GLU A 215 39.51 -13.79 -14.11
C GLU A 215 38.05 -13.43 -14.35
N MET A 216 37.12 -14.22 -13.80
CA MET A 216 35.69 -13.96 -13.96
C MET A 216 35.21 -13.00 -12.86
N LEU A 217 34.31 -12.07 -13.18
CA LEU A 217 33.66 -11.24 -12.16
C LEU A 217 32.95 -12.15 -11.14
N LYS A 218 33.25 -11.97 -9.84
CA LYS A 218 32.46 -12.59 -8.78
C LYS A 218 31.08 -11.91 -8.75
N GLU A 219 30.01 -12.69 -8.61
CA GLU A 219 28.63 -12.16 -8.56
C GLU A 219 28.42 -11.11 -7.46
N SER A 220 29.20 -11.17 -6.36
CA SER A 220 29.20 -10.18 -5.27
C SER A 220 29.70 -8.79 -5.67
N ASP A 221 30.42 -8.68 -6.79
CA ASP A 221 31.07 -7.45 -7.24
C ASP A 221 30.21 -6.68 -8.27
N ALA A 222 29.14 -7.29 -8.78
CA ALA A 222 28.26 -6.67 -9.77
C ALA A 222 27.27 -5.69 -9.12
N ASP A 223 27.08 -4.53 -9.75
CA ASP A 223 26.07 -3.57 -9.33
C ASP A 223 24.67 -4.09 -9.60
N VAL A 224 23.74 -3.78 -8.70
CA VAL A 224 22.32 -4.03 -8.92
C VAL A 224 21.62 -2.71 -9.23
N TYR A 225 20.92 -2.62 -10.36
CA TYR A 225 20.11 -1.46 -10.72
C TYR A 225 18.63 -1.81 -10.77
N ILE A 226 17.82 -1.07 -10.02
CA ILE A 226 16.37 -1.20 -10.03
C ILE A 226 15.79 -0.19 -11.02
N PHE A 227 15.17 -0.69 -12.09
CA PHE A 227 14.49 0.09 -13.12
C PHE A 227 13.01 0.22 -12.75
N VAL A 228 12.57 1.42 -12.41
CA VAL A 228 11.19 1.72 -11.99
C VAL A 228 10.47 2.45 -13.13
N ASP A 229 9.41 1.84 -13.62
CA ASP A 229 8.52 2.43 -14.61
C ASP A 229 7.72 3.60 -14.00
N ASN A 230 7.89 4.79 -14.57
CA ASN A 230 7.21 6.03 -14.18
C ASN A 230 6.39 6.59 -15.36
N THR A 231 6.04 5.75 -16.33
CA THR A 231 5.19 6.13 -17.48
C THR A 231 3.80 6.59 -17.03
N SER A 232 3.11 7.31 -17.90
CA SER A 232 1.76 7.79 -17.61
C SER A 232 0.79 6.63 -17.35
N GLU A 233 0.94 5.50 -18.02
CA GLU A 233 0.12 4.31 -17.82
C GLU A 233 0.34 3.69 -16.43
N MET A 234 1.59 3.65 -15.97
CA MET A 234 1.93 3.19 -14.62
C MET A 234 1.33 4.11 -13.53
N LYS A 235 1.21 5.42 -13.83
CA LYS A 235 0.60 6.43 -12.95
C LYS A 235 -0.93 6.45 -12.96
N LYS A 236 -1.57 5.97 -14.04
CA LYS A 236 -3.03 5.94 -14.20
C LYS A 236 -3.65 4.86 -13.31
N GLY A 237 -4.80 5.19 -12.75
CA GLY A 237 -5.56 4.33 -11.87
C GLY A 237 -6.63 5.12 -11.12
N ILE A 238 -7.67 4.43 -10.67
CA ILE A 238 -8.74 5.03 -9.86
C ILE A 238 -8.21 5.40 -8.47
N LYS A 239 -7.25 4.62 -7.95
CA LYS A 239 -6.51 4.86 -6.71
C LYS A 239 -5.00 4.85 -6.98
N LYS A 240 -4.21 5.36 -6.03
CA LYS A 240 -2.73 5.40 -6.11
C LYS A 240 -2.05 4.03 -6.01
N ALA A 241 -2.81 2.98 -5.69
CA ALA A 241 -2.32 1.68 -5.26
C ALA A 241 -1.22 1.05 -6.14
N LYS A 242 -1.29 1.21 -7.48
CA LYS A 242 -0.31 0.60 -8.41
C LYS A 242 1.07 1.27 -8.36
N ILE A 243 1.12 2.61 -8.42
CA ILE A 243 2.38 3.36 -8.39
C ILE A 243 3.00 3.33 -6.98
N ASP A 244 2.15 3.35 -5.94
CA ASP A 244 2.59 3.20 -4.55
C ASP A 244 3.16 1.80 -4.30
N TYR A 245 2.53 0.74 -4.84
CA TYR A 245 3.04 -0.62 -4.74
C TYR A 245 4.41 -0.78 -5.40
N ALA A 246 4.57 -0.28 -6.64
CA ALA A 246 5.87 -0.33 -7.33
C ALA A 246 6.95 0.46 -6.57
N SER A 247 6.57 1.59 -5.97
CA SER A 247 7.45 2.41 -5.14
C SER A 247 7.94 1.67 -3.91
N THR A 248 7.00 1.08 -3.15
CA THR A 248 7.30 0.30 -1.95
C THR A 248 8.14 -0.93 -2.29
N LEU A 249 7.80 -1.65 -3.37
CA LEU A 249 8.56 -2.81 -3.83
C LEU A 249 10.01 -2.44 -4.18
N ALA A 250 10.21 -1.36 -4.94
CA ALA A 250 11.54 -0.89 -5.31
C ALA A 250 12.41 -0.57 -4.08
N LEU A 251 11.85 0.13 -3.09
CA LEU A 251 12.57 0.49 -1.87
C LEU A 251 12.84 -0.74 -0.96
N GLN A 252 11.91 -1.68 -0.86
CA GLN A 252 12.12 -2.91 -0.10
C GLN A 252 13.21 -3.79 -0.71
N LEU A 253 13.23 -3.94 -2.04
CA LEU A 253 14.28 -4.65 -2.75
C LEU A 253 15.63 -3.97 -2.52
N ALA A 254 15.68 -2.64 -2.66
CA ALA A 254 16.90 -1.88 -2.42
C ALA A 254 17.42 -2.07 -0.99
N ALA A 255 16.55 -2.00 0.02
CA ALA A 255 16.91 -2.14 1.43
C ALA A 255 17.48 -3.53 1.77
N ASN A 256 17.00 -4.58 1.10
CA ASN A 256 17.52 -5.92 1.27
C ASN A 256 18.84 -6.13 0.52
N LEU A 257 18.91 -5.67 -0.74
CA LEU A 257 20.07 -5.88 -1.61
C LEU A 257 21.29 -5.08 -1.18
N ILE A 258 21.11 -3.88 -0.62
CA ILE A 258 22.24 -3.00 -0.24
C ILE A 258 23.13 -3.57 0.87
N LYS A 259 22.61 -4.55 1.62
CA LYS A 259 23.38 -5.30 2.64
C LYS A 259 24.53 -6.09 2.02
N SER A 260 24.35 -6.56 0.79
CA SER A 260 25.31 -7.45 0.11
C SER A 260 25.93 -6.80 -1.13
N TYR A 261 25.18 -5.97 -1.86
CA TYR A 261 25.55 -5.42 -3.17
C TYR A 261 25.58 -3.89 -3.16
N ARG A 262 26.23 -3.28 -4.17
CA ARG A 262 26.02 -1.85 -4.47
C ARG A 262 24.72 -1.71 -5.25
N VAL A 263 23.81 -0.85 -4.77
CA VAL A 263 22.47 -0.70 -5.36
C VAL A 263 22.28 0.70 -5.92
N GLY A 264 21.88 0.75 -7.19
CA GLY A 264 21.48 1.95 -7.91
C GLY A 264 20.02 1.86 -8.36
N MET A 265 19.52 2.96 -8.92
CA MET A 265 18.13 3.07 -9.35
C MET A 265 18.03 3.89 -10.62
N VAL A 266 17.13 3.47 -11.50
CA VAL A 266 16.77 4.17 -12.73
C VAL A 266 15.26 4.36 -12.74
N ILE A 267 14.80 5.59 -12.75
CA ILE A 267 13.38 5.91 -12.84
C ILE A 267 13.15 6.48 -14.24
N TYR A 268 12.36 5.81 -15.06
CA TYR A 268 12.19 6.22 -16.45
C TYR A 268 10.73 6.50 -16.78
N ASP A 269 10.50 7.45 -17.67
CA ASP A 269 9.22 7.71 -18.29
C ASP A 269 9.35 7.65 -19.82
N GLU A 270 8.32 8.12 -20.53
CA GLU A 270 8.27 8.12 -21.99
C GLU A 270 9.37 9.01 -22.63
N GLU A 271 9.91 9.98 -21.89
CA GLU A 271 10.80 11.01 -22.41
C GLU A 271 12.23 10.92 -21.89
N LYS A 272 12.41 10.58 -20.60
CA LYS A 272 13.72 10.65 -19.93
C LYS A 272 13.90 9.60 -18.84
N ALA A 273 15.14 9.45 -18.37
CA ALA A 273 15.46 8.70 -17.16
C ALA A 273 16.20 9.54 -16.10
N ASP A 274 15.75 9.42 -14.86
CA ASP A 274 16.49 9.83 -13.68
C ASP A 274 17.39 8.68 -13.21
N PHE A 275 18.66 8.98 -12.94
CA PHE A 275 19.68 7.98 -12.60
C PHE A 275 20.27 8.21 -11.22
N VAL A 276 20.34 7.14 -10.44
CA VAL A 276 21.02 7.06 -9.15
C VAL A 276 22.12 6.00 -9.27
N LYS A 277 23.38 6.45 -9.24
CA LYS A 277 24.55 5.57 -9.33
C LYS A 277 24.59 4.59 -8.17
N ALA A 278 25.00 3.34 -8.42
CA ALA A 278 25.06 2.32 -7.39
C ALA A 278 26.02 2.65 -6.24
N SER A 279 25.57 2.39 -5.01
CA SER A 279 26.36 2.55 -3.77
C SER A 279 25.96 1.51 -2.74
N LYS A 280 26.86 1.20 -1.80
CA LYS A 280 26.63 0.29 -0.67
C LYS A 280 26.21 1.02 0.62
N SER A 281 26.19 2.35 0.61
CA SER A 281 25.87 3.15 1.79
C SER A 281 24.38 3.05 2.14
N MET A 282 24.04 2.84 3.42
CA MET A 282 22.64 2.87 3.86
C MET A 282 21.95 4.22 3.60
N ALA A 283 22.70 5.33 3.55
CA ALA A 283 22.16 6.64 3.18
C ALA A 283 21.63 6.69 1.74
N GLN A 284 22.06 5.77 0.88
CA GLN A 284 21.57 5.60 -0.49
C GLN A 284 20.06 5.33 -0.52
N LEU A 285 19.52 4.63 0.49
CA LEU A 285 18.06 4.37 0.56
C LEU A 285 17.27 5.66 0.63
N GLU A 286 17.77 6.66 1.39
CA GLU A 286 17.12 7.96 1.48
C GLU A 286 17.26 8.74 0.17
N VAL A 287 18.39 8.63 -0.53
CA VAL A 287 18.57 9.23 -1.88
C VAL A 287 17.57 8.63 -2.87
N MET A 288 17.44 7.30 -2.89
CA MET A 288 16.47 6.60 -3.74
C MET A 288 15.04 6.98 -3.37
N ARG A 289 14.69 7.01 -2.07
CA ARG A 289 13.36 7.43 -1.58
C ARG A 289 12.99 8.83 -2.04
N ARG A 290 13.90 9.80 -1.93
CA ARG A 290 13.67 11.19 -2.36
C ARG A 290 13.52 11.31 -3.88
N LYS A 291 14.27 10.51 -4.64
CA LYS A 291 14.17 10.47 -6.11
C LYS A 291 12.88 9.81 -6.58
N LEU A 292 12.39 8.82 -5.84
CA LEU A 292 11.18 8.05 -6.12
C LEU A 292 9.90 8.81 -5.71
N ASN A 293 9.84 10.11 -5.96
CA ASN A 293 8.66 10.95 -5.70
C ASN A 293 7.64 10.80 -6.84
N LEU A 294 7.13 9.58 -7.04
CA LEU A 294 6.22 9.25 -8.14
C LEU A 294 4.83 9.86 -7.85
N ARG A 295 4.35 10.70 -8.76
CA ARG A 295 3.03 11.34 -8.64
C ARG A 295 1.98 10.55 -9.40
N TRP A 296 0.96 10.08 -8.69
CA TRP A 296 -0.24 9.49 -9.26
C TRP A 296 -0.98 10.47 -10.19
N LYS A 297 -1.62 9.93 -11.23
CA LYS A 297 -2.51 10.67 -12.13
C LYS A 297 -3.88 9.99 -12.16
N ARG A 298 -4.95 10.76 -11.91
CA ARG A 298 -6.32 10.28 -12.08
C ARG A 298 -6.58 10.01 -13.57
N GLY A 299 -7.12 8.82 -13.87
CA GLY A 299 -7.47 8.43 -15.24
C GLY A 299 -7.74 6.93 -15.32
N GLU A 300 -8.50 6.52 -16.32
CA GLU A 300 -8.73 5.10 -16.59
C GLU A 300 -7.43 4.41 -17.01
N MET A 301 -7.25 3.18 -16.52
CA MET A 301 -6.14 2.34 -16.95
C MET A 301 -6.42 1.81 -18.35
N SER A 302 -5.47 2.01 -19.26
CA SER A 302 -5.51 1.32 -20.55
C SER A 302 -5.13 -0.14 -20.34
N LEU A 303 -6.12 -1.02 -20.16
CA LEU A 303 -5.94 -2.47 -20.04
C LEU A 303 -5.61 -3.14 -21.40
N LYS A 304 -4.84 -2.47 -22.25
CA LYS A 304 -4.47 -2.94 -23.59
C LYS A 304 -3.03 -3.42 -23.57
N PHE A 305 -2.81 -4.73 -23.67
CA PHE A 305 -1.48 -5.35 -23.57
C PHE A 305 -0.91 -5.76 -24.94
N ARG A 306 -1.21 -4.98 -25.99
CA ARG A 306 -0.84 -5.34 -27.36
C ARG A 306 0.64 -5.10 -27.61
N LEU A 307 1.37 -6.20 -27.86
CA LEU A 307 2.75 -6.16 -28.31
C LEU A 307 2.80 -6.27 -29.84
N GLU A 308 3.07 -5.17 -30.54
CA GLU A 308 3.28 -5.13 -31.99
C GLU A 308 4.78 -5.14 -32.31
N VAL A 309 5.41 -6.33 -32.33
CA VAL A 309 6.79 -6.46 -32.82
C VAL A 309 6.78 -6.66 -34.32
N ARG A 310 6.92 -5.59 -35.12
CA ARG A 310 7.19 -5.71 -36.56
C ARG A 310 8.65 -6.11 -36.77
N ILE A 311 8.93 -7.41 -36.82
CA ILE A 311 10.23 -7.94 -37.23
C ILE A 311 10.17 -8.19 -38.74
N GLY A 312 10.66 -7.24 -39.55
CA GLY A 312 10.88 -7.47 -40.98
C GLY A 312 12.16 -8.27 -41.22
N GLU A 313 12.20 -9.11 -42.26
CA GLU A 313 13.33 -10.00 -42.60
C GLU A 313 14.68 -9.28 -42.81
N ARG A 314 14.70 -7.96 -42.95
CA ARG A 314 15.93 -7.13 -42.96
C ARG A 314 16.52 -6.84 -41.58
N ALA A 315 15.72 -6.88 -40.50
CA ALA A 315 16.15 -6.52 -39.15
C ALA A 315 17.18 -7.49 -38.56
N ARG A 316 17.15 -8.77 -38.97
CA ARG A 316 18.13 -9.79 -38.57
C ARG A 316 19.56 -9.50 -39.04
N ARG A 317 19.74 -8.79 -40.16
CA ARG A 317 21.06 -8.41 -40.69
C ARG A 317 21.50 -7.01 -40.27
N PHE A 318 20.56 -6.11 -39.97
CA PHE A 318 20.86 -4.73 -39.58
C PHE A 318 21.25 -4.57 -38.10
N LEU A 319 20.72 -5.42 -37.21
CA LEU A 319 21.06 -5.40 -35.78
C LEU A 319 22.50 -5.86 -35.48
N ASN A 320 23.18 -6.52 -36.42
CA ASN A 320 24.52 -7.08 -36.23
C ASN A 320 25.66 -6.24 -36.80
N THR A 321 25.42 -5.03 -37.34
CA THR A 321 26.51 -4.32 -38.03
C THR A 321 26.80 -2.93 -37.48
N VAL A 322 25.88 -1.97 -37.41
CA VAL A 322 26.24 -0.62 -36.92
C VAL A 322 24.96 0.11 -36.53
N LEU A 323 24.84 0.63 -35.30
CA LEU A 323 23.90 1.73 -35.06
C LEU A 323 24.32 2.65 -33.88
N PRO A 324 24.96 3.79 -34.18
CA PRO A 324 24.96 4.94 -33.30
C PRO A 324 23.56 5.59 -33.29
N LEU A 325 23.14 6.03 -32.11
CA LEU A 325 21.86 6.68 -31.83
C LEU A 325 21.63 7.92 -32.73
N LYS A 326 20.80 7.81 -33.78
CA LYS A 326 20.26 9.00 -34.47
C LYS A 326 18.94 9.44 -33.82
N LYS A 327 18.94 10.70 -33.35
CA LYS A 327 17.78 11.49 -32.89
C LYS A 327 16.67 11.44 -33.94
N GLY A 328 15.43 11.12 -33.54
CA GLY A 328 14.27 11.42 -34.39
C GLY A 328 13.03 10.52 -34.35
N LYS A 329 12.83 9.62 -33.37
CA LYS A 329 11.53 8.96 -33.20
C LYS A 329 11.00 9.09 -31.77
N ARG A 330 9.76 9.58 -31.66
CA ARG A 330 8.95 9.62 -30.43
C ARG A 330 8.61 8.17 -30.05
N GLY A 331 9.18 7.69 -28.95
CA GLY A 331 9.03 6.35 -28.39
C GLY A 331 9.98 6.23 -27.21
N SER A 332 9.57 5.55 -26.13
CA SER A 332 10.07 5.65 -24.75
C SER A 332 11.59 5.81 -24.62
N LYS A 333 12.07 7.05 -24.66
CA LYS A 333 13.52 7.34 -24.63
C LYS A 333 14.11 7.02 -23.27
N GLY A 334 13.33 7.15 -22.21
CA GLY A 334 13.80 6.98 -20.85
C GLY A 334 14.39 5.61 -20.55
N VAL A 335 13.72 4.51 -20.92
CA VAL A 335 14.24 3.17 -20.59
C VAL A 335 15.58 2.87 -21.28
N PHE A 336 15.73 3.31 -22.53
CA PHE A 336 16.97 3.15 -23.29
C PHE A 336 18.06 4.13 -22.84
N GLU A 337 17.70 5.36 -22.51
CA GLU A 337 18.61 6.34 -21.89
C GLU A 337 19.15 5.78 -20.58
N GLY A 338 18.28 5.29 -19.70
CA GLY A 338 18.63 4.66 -18.44
C GLY A 338 19.57 3.46 -18.62
N LEU A 339 19.29 2.59 -19.59
CA LEU A 339 20.19 1.47 -19.95
C LEU A 339 21.56 1.95 -20.43
N SER A 340 21.62 3.02 -21.23
CA SER A 340 22.90 3.56 -21.75
C SER A 340 23.81 4.15 -20.66
N LEU A 341 23.26 4.49 -19.50
CA LEU A 341 24.01 4.95 -18.33
C LEU A 341 24.69 3.80 -17.59
N ILE A 342 24.25 2.56 -17.80
CA ILE A 342 24.85 1.35 -17.23
C ILE A 342 26.00 0.89 -18.13
N LYS A 343 27.22 1.32 -17.78
CA LYS A 343 28.42 1.03 -18.59
C LYS A 343 29.05 -0.33 -18.30
N GLN A 344 28.77 -0.89 -17.12
CA GLN A 344 29.36 -2.14 -16.66
C GLN A 344 28.31 -3.24 -16.62
N PRO A 345 28.71 -4.50 -16.81
CA PRO A 345 27.85 -5.65 -16.55
C PRO A 345 27.25 -5.56 -15.14
N SER A 346 25.95 -5.79 -15.03
CA SER A 346 25.18 -5.50 -13.82
C SER A 346 23.95 -6.40 -13.76
N PHE A 347 23.34 -6.52 -12.58
CA PHE A 347 22.05 -7.15 -12.42
C PHE A 347 20.94 -6.11 -12.48
N LEU A 348 20.03 -6.24 -13.43
CA LEU A 348 18.95 -5.27 -13.67
C LEU A 348 17.63 -5.87 -13.23
N ILE A 349 16.93 -5.19 -12.34
CA ILE A 349 15.60 -5.57 -11.88
C ILE A 349 14.61 -4.53 -12.43
N PHE A 350 13.80 -4.91 -13.41
CA PHE A 350 12.74 -4.08 -13.96
C PHE A 350 11.47 -4.24 -13.15
N ILE A 351 10.81 -3.12 -12.80
CA ILE A 351 9.49 -3.09 -12.18
C ILE A 351 8.56 -2.32 -13.13
N SER A 352 7.68 -3.03 -13.83
CA SER A 352 6.73 -2.43 -14.79
C SER A 352 5.46 -3.27 -14.90
N ASP A 353 4.31 -2.61 -15.04
CA ASP A 353 3.00 -3.27 -15.16
C ASP A 353 2.73 -3.85 -16.56
N LEU A 354 3.71 -3.79 -17.48
CA LEU A 354 3.63 -4.21 -18.89
C LEU A 354 2.63 -3.39 -19.74
N SER A 355 2.21 -2.20 -19.28
CA SER A 355 1.29 -1.35 -20.04
C SER A 355 1.90 -0.78 -21.32
N ASN A 356 3.23 -0.59 -21.39
CA ASN A 356 3.95 -0.28 -22.62
C ASN A 356 4.93 -1.41 -23.00
N PRO A 357 4.42 -2.54 -23.52
CA PRO A 357 5.20 -3.76 -23.62
C PRO A 357 6.24 -3.71 -24.75
N SER A 358 6.02 -2.92 -25.80
CA SER A 358 6.88 -2.91 -26.98
C SER A 358 8.25 -2.30 -26.71
N ASP A 359 8.30 -1.19 -25.99
CA ASP A 359 9.56 -0.52 -25.66
C ASP A 359 10.32 -1.28 -24.58
N LEU A 360 9.61 -1.75 -23.55
CA LEU A 360 10.18 -2.57 -22.49
C LEU A 360 10.76 -3.88 -23.04
N TYR A 361 10.05 -4.58 -23.93
CA TYR A 361 10.54 -5.82 -24.54
C TYR A 361 11.83 -5.59 -25.33
N ARG A 362 11.91 -4.51 -26.11
CA ARG A 362 13.12 -4.15 -26.87
C ARG A 362 14.28 -3.78 -25.96
N ALA A 363 14.02 -3.01 -24.90
CA ALA A 363 15.02 -2.63 -23.92
C ALA A 363 15.59 -3.85 -23.18
N ILE A 364 14.74 -4.77 -22.72
CA ILE A 364 15.16 -6.02 -22.07
C ILE A 364 15.90 -6.92 -23.05
N ALA A 365 15.44 -7.02 -24.31
CA ALA A 365 16.09 -7.83 -25.34
C ALA A 365 17.49 -7.30 -25.72
N GLN A 366 17.73 -6.00 -25.56
CA GLN A 366 19.06 -5.40 -25.68
C GLN A 366 19.89 -5.66 -24.41
N ALA A 367 19.31 -5.45 -23.23
CA ALA A 367 20.00 -5.53 -21.96
C ALA A 367 20.51 -6.95 -21.65
N LYS A 368 19.77 -7.99 -22.02
CA LYS A 368 20.10 -9.40 -21.72
C LYS A 368 21.44 -9.89 -22.28
N TRP A 369 22.04 -9.16 -23.22
CA TRP A 369 23.32 -9.55 -23.83
C TRP A 369 24.52 -9.23 -22.95
N ASN A 370 24.43 -8.16 -22.15
CA ASN A 370 25.53 -7.64 -21.32
C ASN A 370 25.17 -7.57 -19.83
N HIS A 371 23.92 -7.86 -19.49
CA HIS A 371 23.41 -7.75 -18.14
C HIS A 371 22.53 -8.95 -17.82
N ARG A 372 22.55 -9.37 -16.56
CA ARG A 372 21.54 -10.29 -16.05
C ARG A 372 20.29 -9.49 -15.75
N VAL A 373 19.13 -9.99 -16.19
CA VAL A 373 17.88 -9.22 -16.13
C VAL A 373 16.78 -10.05 -15.46
N LEU A 374 16.05 -9.40 -14.56
CA LEU A 374 14.82 -9.89 -13.93
C LEU A 374 13.70 -8.89 -14.18
N LEU A 375 12.52 -9.37 -14.56
CA LEU A 375 11.33 -8.53 -14.68
C LEU A 375 10.33 -8.88 -13.57
N LEU A 376 9.99 -7.89 -12.76
CA LEU A 376 8.91 -7.93 -11.79
C LEU A 376 7.74 -7.13 -12.37
N SER A 377 6.58 -7.78 -12.50
CA SER A 377 5.41 -7.15 -13.10
C SER A 377 4.24 -7.12 -12.14
N PRO A 378 3.96 -5.97 -11.50
CA PRO A 378 2.71 -5.75 -10.77
C PRO A 378 1.52 -5.91 -11.72
N ASN A 379 0.54 -6.74 -11.35
CA ASN A 379 -0.61 -6.98 -12.22
C ASN A 379 -1.62 -5.80 -12.14
N PRO A 380 -1.77 -4.98 -13.19
CA PRO A 380 -2.65 -3.79 -13.19
C PRO A 380 -4.13 -4.12 -13.00
N ILE A 381 -4.55 -5.35 -13.32
CA ILE A 381 -5.94 -5.83 -13.19
C ILE A 381 -6.35 -5.83 -11.71
N LEU A 382 -5.41 -6.12 -10.81
CA LEU A 382 -5.63 -6.16 -9.36
C LEU A 382 -5.77 -4.78 -8.72
N PHE A 383 -5.39 -3.73 -9.45
CA PHE A 383 -5.51 -2.34 -9.00
C PHE A 383 -6.74 -1.66 -9.59
N TYR A 384 -7.65 -2.42 -10.22
CA TYR A 384 -8.94 -1.89 -10.65
C TYR A 384 -9.78 -1.53 -9.43
N GLY A 385 -10.14 -0.25 -9.31
CA GLY A 385 -10.91 0.28 -8.19
C GLY A 385 -12.30 0.78 -8.59
N GLY A 386 -12.80 0.39 -9.76
CA GLY A 386 -14.10 0.79 -10.29
C GLY A 386 -15.17 -0.23 -9.95
N GLU A 387 -16.43 0.09 -10.28
CA GLU A 387 -17.54 -0.85 -10.10
C GLU A 387 -17.35 -2.10 -10.97
N LEU A 388 -17.67 -3.26 -10.39
CA LEU A 388 -17.54 -4.57 -11.02
C LEU A 388 -18.88 -4.99 -11.63
N ASP A 389 -19.28 -4.28 -12.70
CA ASP A 389 -20.41 -4.69 -13.53
C ASP A 389 -20.03 -5.80 -14.53
N ARG A 390 -21.04 -6.38 -15.18
CA ARG A 390 -20.86 -7.47 -16.15
C ARG A 390 -19.93 -7.08 -17.31
N GLU A 391 -19.98 -5.82 -17.77
CA GLU A 391 -19.16 -5.33 -18.88
C GLU A 391 -17.68 -5.19 -18.46
N SER A 392 -17.46 -4.65 -17.27
CA SER A 392 -16.16 -4.47 -16.63
C SER A 392 -15.48 -5.81 -16.37
N LEU A 393 -16.22 -6.83 -15.91
CA LEU A 393 -15.71 -8.18 -15.70
C LEU A 393 -15.26 -8.83 -17.02
N VAL A 394 -16.06 -8.75 -18.09
CA VAL A 394 -15.68 -9.26 -19.41
C VAL A 394 -14.43 -8.56 -19.95
N ARG A 395 -14.33 -7.24 -19.75
CA ARG A 395 -13.16 -6.44 -20.15
C ARG A 395 -11.90 -6.85 -19.38
N LEU A 396 -12.00 -7.02 -18.05
CA LEU A 396 -10.89 -7.44 -17.20
C LEU A 396 -10.42 -8.85 -17.54
N TYR A 397 -11.35 -9.77 -17.82
CA TYR A 397 -11.02 -11.14 -18.23
C TYR A 397 -10.30 -11.20 -19.58
N ARG A 398 -10.72 -10.42 -20.58
CA ARG A 398 -9.98 -10.31 -21.85
C ARG A 398 -8.58 -9.74 -21.64
N ALA A 399 -8.45 -8.69 -20.83
CA ALA A 399 -7.17 -8.10 -20.49
C ALA A 399 -6.24 -9.11 -19.78
N TYR A 400 -6.79 -9.96 -18.91
CA TYR A 400 -6.06 -11.04 -18.26
C TYR A 400 -5.49 -12.05 -19.27
N LEU A 401 -6.31 -12.53 -20.21
CA LEU A 401 -5.87 -13.46 -21.26
C LEU A 401 -4.79 -12.86 -22.17
N GLU A 402 -4.90 -11.58 -22.51
CA GLU A 402 -3.86 -10.86 -23.26
C GLU A 402 -2.55 -10.76 -22.46
N ARG A 403 -2.64 -10.44 -21.17
CA ARG A 403 -1.50 -10.36 -20.25
C ARG A 403 -0.80 -11.71 -20.11
N GLU A 404 -1.52 -12.82 -19.95
CA GLU A 404 -0.90 -14.14 -19.87
C GLU A 404 -0.07 -14.47 -21.12
N LYS A 405 -0.61 -14.18 -22.32
CA LYS A 405 0.14 -14.36 -23.57
C LYS A 405 1.39 -13.48 -23.61
N LEU A 406 1.30 -12.27 -23.06
CA LEU A 406 2.42 -11.35 -22.98
C LEU A 406 3.49 -11.83 -21.99
N LEU A 407 3.10 -12.27 -20.79
CA LEU A 407 3.99 -12.84 -19.78
C LEU A 407 4.76 -14.04 -20.33
N LYS A 408 4.11 -14.94 -21.08
CA LYS A 408 4.80 -16.05 -21.76
C LYS A 408 5.90 -15.57 -22.70
N LYS A 409 5.69 -14.46 -23.43
CA LYS A 409 6.71 -13.87 -24.32
C LYS A 409 7.88 -13.25 -23.56
N PHE A 410 7.62 -12.55 -22.45
CA PHE A 410 8.67 -12.00 -21.60
C PHE A 410 9.45 -13.09 -20.88
N ASN A 411 8.77 -14.12 -20.37
CA ASN A 411 9.40 -15.23 -19.67
C ASN A 411 10.31 -16.07 -20.60
N ALA A 412 10.01 -16.12 -21.90
CA ALA A 412 10.89 -16.71 -22.90
C ALA A 412 12.17 -15.89 -23.16
N LEU A 413 12.18 -14.60 -22.77
CA LEU A 413 13.30 -13.68 -22.95
C LEU A 413 14.17 -13.60 -21.69
N VAL A 414 13.53 -13.38 -20.53
CA VAL A 414 14.15 -13.23 -19.21
C VAL A 414 13.21 -13.75 -18.13
N PRO A 415 13.72 -14.19 -16.96
CA PRO A 415 12.87 -14.53 -15.82
C PRO A 415 11.88 -13.40 -15.52
N THR A 416 10.60 -13.72 -15.56
CA THR A 416 9.51 -12.75 -15.37
C THR A 416 8.58 -13.23 -14.25
N ILE A 417 8.40 -12.39 -13.23
CA ILE A 417 7.54 -12.68 -12.08
C ILE A 417 6.31 -11.78 -12.18
N ASP A 418 5.14 -12.40 -12.29
CA ASP A 418 3.87 -11.70 -12.13
C ASP A 418 3.57 -11.57 -10.64
N LEU A 419 3.33 -10.35 -10.17
CA LEU A 419 3.07 -10.05 -8.77
C LEU A 419 1.55 -9.85 -8.61
N GLY A 420 0.89 -10.82 -7.95
CA GLY A 420 -0.56 -10.87 -7.84
C GLY A 420 -1.12 -12.26 -7.49
N PRO A 421 -2.25 -12.37 -6.77
CA PRO A 421 -2.66 -13.63 -6.17
C PRO A 421 -3.37 -14.53 -7.17
N SER A 422 -3.06 -15.81 -7.03
CA SER A 422 -3.68 -16.97 -7.65
C SER A 422 -5.20 -17.08 -7.40
N ASP A 423 -5.74 -16.31 -6.45
CA ASP A 423 -7.06 -16.55 -5.85
C ASP A 423 -8.23 -15.82 -6.52
N TYR A 424 -8.03 -14.63 -7.13
CA TYR A 424 -9.10 -13.90 -7.84
C TYR A 424 -9.59 -14.62 -9.11
N ILE A 425 -8.75 -15.46 -9.70
CA ILE A 425 -9.09 -16.26 -10.90
C ILE A 425 -10.25 -17.21 -10.59
N ARG A 426 -10.32 -17.73 -9.36
CA ARG A 426 -11.36 -18.67 -8.92
C ARG A 426 -12.72 -18.01 -8.73
N GLU A 427 -12.76 -16.71 -8.48
CA GLU A 427 -13.98 -15.91 -8.38
C GLU A 427 -14.43 -15.37 -9.75
N ILE A 428 -13.48 -14.91 -10.58
CA ILE A 428 -13.78 -14.44 -11.95
C ILE A 428 -14.29 -15.60 -12.83
N ALA A 429 -13.73 -16.80 -12.69
CA ALA A 429 -14.17 -18.00 -13.43
C ALA A 429 -15.52 -18.59 -12.97
N LYS A 430 -16.11 -18.09 -11.89
CA LYS A 430 -17.48 -18.46 -11.47
C LYS A 430 -18.55 -17.58 -12.13
N VAL A 431 -18.15 -16.42 -12.65
CA VAL A 431 -19.06 -15.39 -13.19
C VAL A 431 -19.03 -15.34 -14.72
N VAL A 432 -17.94 -15.78 -15.33
CA VAL A 432 -17.81 -16.05 -16.78
C VAL A 432 -18.13 -17.51 -17.04
#